data_AF-A0A327TX43-F1
#
_entry.id   AF-A0A327TX43-F1
#
_cell.length_a   1.000
_cell.length_b   1.000
_cell.length_c   1.000
_cell.angle_alpha   90.00
_cell.angle_beta   90.00
_cell.angle_gamma   90.00
#
_symmetry.space_group_name_H-M   'P 1'
#
loop_
_entity.id
_entity.type
_entity.pdbx_description
1 polymer ?
#
loop_
_entity_poly.entity_id
_entity_poly.type
_entity_poly.pdbx_seq_one_letter_code
_entity_poly.pdbx_strand_id
1 'polypeptide(L)'
;MTPQPTTVGDNPPTTERTLTVRFGGGTERQGPLAMGQANMVRCVLRDDPVQINIHDVWPVPAGVTVDSAIDALRVLVERHESLRTTFPGADSLRDLGRQAVAAEGEITLVVRDHDTLPPQPSAYAETVARAARVDRFHLDRDFPLRITLLTARGVPAYVCLVANHAAADGGALTILREEWLTLVSGGDLPVVKALAPLDLALDELSPAGRRKSVASLRYWEQVIRTGPQAMFAEPRVRPGDHPQAQLTLRSRRAGKALAAAASRTGSPAPTVLLAAWCTLVGHRAGQSTCVIAAPTSNRHRPALARAVTALSQDALLRLDVSGPTFDTVLRRAWGAALDAYRHSRFDSVRLWDMIERTTRDRGSHFSRDVVFNDVSSVLGTRRDDPPTQAEEPDMELVWGPDQELPTRMLTFVHAMEPALRLALWADPHVFDRHEAEEFLMGLVLLLEAVAVDDVPLKSLTDVTGVPPVQRDANWLHIDGCWVSPEAIAAALRAVAGTAHVAVEPAGPQGVPGSKGEIIAFVASGGDPMLTPERVHAALMNARPARPEVLAPHWYVIVPTPPSTPGDTDAWRRLPVLTEGNGRNTADAT
;
A
#
# COMPACT_ATOMS: atom_id res chain seq x y z
N MET A 1 -13.68 -26.98 3.52
CA MET A 1 -13.16 -27.79 2.40
C MET A 1 -11.90 -27.12 1.93
N THR A 2 -10.75 -27.74 2.15
CA THR A 2 -9.46 -27.31 1.61
C THR A 2 -9.61 -27.15 0.09
N PRO A 3 -9.23 -26.01 -0.52
CA PRO A 3 -9.22 -25.93 -1.97
C PRO A 3 -8.20 -26.95 -2.46
N GLN A 4 -8.62 -27.88 -3.32
CA GLN A 4 -7.67 -28.67 -4.08
C GLN A 4 -6.83 -27.69 -4.92
N PRO A 5 -5.49 -27.87 -4.99
CA PRO A 5 -4.69 -27.12 -5.93
C PRO A 5 -5.27 -27.37 -7.32
N THR A 6 -5.66 -26.30 -8.02
CA THR A 6 -5.86 -26.34 -9.47
C THR A 6 -4.63 -27.02 -10.04
N THR A 7 -4.83 -28.17 -10.64
CA THR A 7 -3.80 -29.04 -11.19
C THR A 7 -2.81 -28.20 -12.00
N VAL A 8 -1.55 -28.23 -11.58
CA VAL A 8 -0.42 -27.91 -12.47
C VAL A 8 -0.70 -28.68 -13.75
N GLY A 9 -0.87 -27.96 -14.87
CA GLY A 9 -1.46 -28.50 -16.09
C GLY A 9 -0.80 -29.79 -16.57
N ASP A 10 -1.55 -30.55 -17.38
CA ASP A 10 -1.29 -31.92 -17.87
C ASP A 10 0.04 -32.18 -18.60
N ASN A 11 1.02 -31.26 -18.55
CA ASN A 11 2.37 -31.39 -19.11
C ASN A 11 3.43 -30.93 -18.10
N PRO A 12 3.89 -31.78 -17.16
CA PRO A 12 5.02 -31.46 -16.30
C PRO A 12 6.32 -31.31 -17.14
N PRO A 13 7.34 -30.60 -16.64
CA PRO A 13 8.62 -30.53 -17.31
C PRO A 13 9.21 -31.94 -17.46
N THR A 14 9.75 -32.25 -18.63
CA THR A 14 10.42 -33.52 -18.92
C THR A 14 11.80 -33.57 -18.28
N THR A 15 12.49 -32.42 -18.22
CA THR A 15 13.76 -32.29 -17.51
C THR A 15 13.85 -30.95 -16.79
N GLU A 16 14.54 -30.96 -15.65
CA GLU A 16 14.96 -29.76 -14.94
C GLU A 16 16.47 -29.81 -14.75
N ARG A 17 17.17 -28.73 -15.10
CA ARG A 17 18.61 -28.61 -14.86
C ARG A 17 18.95 -27.23 -14.33
N THR A 18 19.93 -27.18 -13.46
CA THR A 18 20.45 -25.93 -12.91
C THR A 18 21.72 -25.54 -13.65
N LEU A 19 21.76 -24.30 -14.14
CA LEU A 19 22.90 -23.67 -14.79
C LEU A 19 23.37 -22.49 -13.95
N THR A 20 24.65 -22.16 -14.10
CA THR A 20 25.29 -21.04 -13.39
C THR A 20 25.61 -19.94 -14.39
N VAL A 21 25.11 -18.73 -14.15
CA VAL A 21 25.46 -17.55 -14.92
C VAL A 21 26.52 -16.78 -14.12
N ARG A 22 27.78 -16.90 -14.57
CA ARG A 22 28.90 -16.12 -14.01
C ARG A 22 28.89 -14.72 -14.59
N PHE A 23 29.12 -13.73 -13.74
CA PHE A 23 29.32 -12.34 -14.11
C PHE A 23 30.63 -11.82 -13.52
N GLY A 24 31.26 -10.85 -14.19
CA GLY A 24 32.51 -10.26 -13.71
C GLY A 24 32.84 -8.91 -14.34
N GLY A 25 33.93 -8.28 -13.88
CA GLY A 25 34.40 -7.00 -14.42
C GLY A 25 33.67 -5.75 -13.91
N GLY A 26 32.81 -5.89 -12.89
CA GLY A 26 32.21 -4.78 -12.18
C GLY A 26 33.17 -4.12 -11.18
N THR A 27 32.74 -3.00 -10.58
CA THR A 27 33.47 -2.38 -9.46
C THR A 27 32.85 -2.81 -8.14
N GLU A 28 33.67 -3.34 -7.23
CA GLU A 28 33.25 -3.60 -5.86
C GLU A 28 33.12 -2.27 -5.11
N ARG A 29 31.94 -1.99 -4.55
CA ARG A 29 31.67 -0.77 -3.78
C ARG A 29 30.66 -1.06 -2.67
N GLN A 30 30.72 -0.29 -1.58
CA GLN A 30 29.76 -0.38 -0.49
C GLN A 30 29.43 1.01 0.05
N GLY A 31 28.26 1.15 0.66
CA GLY A 31 27.83 2.46 1.17
C GLY A 31 26.40 2.47 1.72
N PRO A 32 25.87 3.65 2.04
CA PRO A 32 24.54 3.79 2.61
C PRO A 32 23.46 3.29 1.64
N LEU A 33 22.32 2.84 2.17
CA LEU A 33 21.15 2.49 1.36
C LEU A 33 20.51 3.76 0.79
N ALA A 34 20.01 3.69 -0.44
CA ALA A 34 19.04 4.67 -0.92
C ALA A 34 17.72 4.54 -0.13
N MET A 35 16.95 5.61 -0.01
CA MET A 35 15.71 5.68 0.77
C MET A 35 14.71 4.59 0.37
N GLY A 36 14.56 4.32 -0.93
CA GLY A 36 13.69 3.25 -1.42
C GLY A 36 14.20 1.84 -1.07
N GLN A 37 15.52 1.60 -1.16
CA GLN A 37 16.12 0.35 -0.70
C GLN A 37 15.92 0.16 0.82
N ALA A 38 16.17 1.19 1.62
CA ALA A 38 15.96 1.16 3.07
C ALA A 38 14.50 0.86 3.44
N ASN A 39 13.54 1.42 2.71
CA ASN A 39 12.12 1.09 2.89
C ASN A 39 11.84 -0.39 2.61
N MET A 40 12.36 -0.93 1.50
CA MET A 40 12.11 -2.31 1.10
C MET A 40 12.89 -3.34 1.93
N VAL A 41 14.11 -3.03 2.40
CA VAL A 41 14.84 -3.88 3.35
C VAL A 41 14.02 -4.07 4.63
N ARG A 42 13.39 -3.01 5.16
CA ARG A 42 12.48 -3.14 6.31
C ARG A 42 11.30 -4.06 6.03
N CYS A 43 10.68 -3.94 4.86
CA CYS A 43 9.57 -4.81 4.46
C CYS A 43 10.05 -6.27 4.30
N VAL A 44 11.21 -6.50 3.69
CA VAL A 44 11.80 -7.84 3.54
C VAL A 44 12.17 -8.47 4.88
N LEU A 45 12.45 -7.69 5.93
CA LEU A 45 12.66 -8.21 7.28
C LEU A 45 11.37 -8.55 8.02
N ARG A 46 10.27 -7.84 7.73
CA ARG A 46 9.01 -7.92 8.50
C ARG A 46 7.94 -8.78 7.83
N ASP A 47 7.76 -8.63 6.52
CA ASP A 47 6.58 -9.09 5.79
C ASP A 47 6.76 -10.52 5.26
N ASP A 48 5.66 -11.15 4.88
CA ASP A 48 5.70 -12.47 4.25
C ASP A 48 6.43 -12.43 2.89
N PRO A 49 7.35 -13.37 2.58
CA PRO A 49 8.09 -13.40 1.33
C PRO A 49 7.19 -13.42 0.08
N VAL A 50 6.01 -14.05 0.13
CA VAL A 50 5.05 -14.10 -0.99
C VAL A 50 4.47 -12.73 -1.30
N GLN A 51 4.39 -11.85 -0.29
CA GLN A 51 3.88 -10.48 -0.43
C GLN A 51 4.98 -9.50 -0.87
N ILE A 52 6.20 -9.66 -0.36
CA ILE A 52 7.27 -8.68 -0.59
C ILE A 52 8.16 -9.02 -1.77
N ASN A 53 8.40 -10.30 -2.07
CA ASN A 53 9.13 -10.66 -3.28
C ASN A 53 8.28 -10.30 -4.50
N ILE A 54 8.88 -9.63 -5.47
CA ILE A 54 8.21 -9.28 -6.71
C ILE A 54 8.64 -10.26 -7.81
N HIS A 55 7.76 -10.52 -8.76
CA HIS A 55 8.06 -11.42 -9.86
C HIS A 55 7.72 -10.79 -11.20
N ASP A 56 8.34 -11.32 -12.25
CA ASP A 56 8.05 -10.94 -13.61
C ASP A 56 8.18 -12.10 -14.57
N VAL A 57 7.50 -11.99 -15.71
CA VAL A 57 7.59 -12.97 -16.81
C VAL A 57 7.96 -12.25 -18.09
N TRP A 58 9.09 -12.61 -18.69
CA TRP A 58 9.59 -12.02 -19.93
C TRP A 58 9.47 -13.04 -21.06
N PRO A 59 8.84 -12.67 -22.20
CA PRO A 59 8.83 -13.54 -23.36
C PRO A 59 10.24 -13.66 -23.93
N VAL A 60 10.51 -14.79 -24.57
CA VAL A 60 11.74 -15.03 -25.32
C VAL A 60 11.40 -15.14 -26.80
N PRO A 61 11.88 -14.22 -27.65
CA PRO A 61 11.61 -14.26 -29.09
C PRO A 61 12.06 -15.58 -29.74
N ALA A 62 11.35 -15.96 -30.80
CA ALA A 62 11.73 -17.14 -31.57
C ALA A 62 13.15 -17.00 -32.17
N GLY A 63 13.92 -18.09 -32.15
CA GLY A 63 15.30 -18.11 -32.64
C GLY A 63 16.37 -17.83 -31.58
N VAL A 64 15.99 -17.38 -30.39
CA VAL A 64 16.91 -17.21 -29.26
C VAL A 64 17.30 -18.58 -28.70
N THR A 65 18.60 -18.84 -28.56
CA THR A 65 19.11 -20.06 -27.92
C THR A 65 19.21 -19.90 -26.41
N VAL A 66 19.30 -21.02 -25.68
CA VAL A 66 19.56 -20.99 -24.22
C VAL A 66 20.85 -20.23 -23.90
N ASP A 67 21.90 -20.41 -24.70
CA ASP A 67 23.17 -19.71 -24.48
C ASP A 67 23.03 -18.19 -24.71
N SER A 68 22.30 -17.77 -25.75
CA SER A 68 22.03 -16.35 -26.00
C SER A 68 21.19 -15.71 -24.88
N ALA A 69 20.24 -16.48 -24.33
CA ALA A 69 19.47 -16.06 -23.15
C ALA A 69 20.36 -15.90 -21.91
N ILE A 70 21.29 -16.84 -21.67
CA ILE A 70 22.27 -16.75 -20.58
C ILE A 70 23.18 -15.53 -20.75
N ASP A 71 23.65 -15.28 -21.97
CA ASP A 71 24.50 -14.13 -22.28
C ASP A 71 23.78 -12.80 -22.04
N ALA A 72 22.52 -12.69 -22.48
CA ALA A 72 21.71 -11.50 -22.23
C ALA A 72 21.46 -11.28 -20.73
N LEU A 73 21.16 -12.34 -19.96
CA LEU A 73 21.02 -12.25 -18.50
C LEU A 73 22.32 -11.79 -17.84
N ARG A 74 23.47 -12.33 -18.27
CA ARG A 74 24.78 -11.90 -17.76
C ARG A 74 25.01 -10.41 -17.99
N VAL A 75 24.74 -9.93 -19.22
CA VAL A 75 24.90 -8.51 -19.57
C VAL A 75 24.03 -7.62 -18.67
N LEU A 76 22.78 -7.99 -18.40
CA LEU A 76 21.92 -7.23 -17.49
C LEU A 76 22.51 -7.14 -16.07
N VAL A 77 23.01 -8.26 -15.54
CA VAL A 77 23.60 -8.33 -14.20
C VAL A 77 24.87 -7.49 -14.11
N GLU A 78 25.76 -7.59 -15.09
CA GLU A 78 27.00 -6.80 -15.13
C GLU A 78 26.69 -5.29 -15.23
N ARG A 79 25.74 -4.94 -16.08
CA ARG A 79 25.31 -3.58 -16.38
C ARG A 79 24.68 -2.84 -15.19
N HIS A 80 23.87 -3.52 -14.38
CA HIS A 80 23.12 -2.89 -13.28
C HIS A 80 23.68 -3.32 -11.92
N GLU A 81 24.33 -2.39 -11.21
CA GLU A 81 24.89 -2.65 -9.87
C GLU A 81 23.85 -3.24 -8.91
N SER A 82 22.59 -2.80 -9.01
CA SER A 82 21.50 -3.29 -8.16
C SER A 82 21.31 -4.80 -8.26
N LEU A 83 21.56 -5.42 -9.42
CA LEU A 83 21.45 -6.87 -9.63
C LEU A 83 22.63 -7.67 -9.05
N ARG A 84 23.65 -6.98 -8.54
CA ARG A 84 24.83 -7.54 -7.88
C ARG A 84 24.96 -7.03 -6.45
N THR A 85 23.88 -6.46 -5.90
CA THR A 85 23.87 -5.81 -4.60
C THR A 85 23.28 -6.73 -3.53
N THR A 86 23.98 -6.85 -2.41
CA THR A 86 23.47 -7.39 -1.14
C THR A 86 23.37 -6.29 -0.08
N PHE A 87 22.74 -6.60 1.05
CA PHE A 87 22.44 -5.71 2.16
C PHE A 87 22.94 -6.27 3.51
N PRO A 88 24.27 -6.38 3.72
CA PRO A 88 24.83 -6.90 4.96
C PRO A 88 24.59 -5.97 6.17
N GLY A 89 24.35 -6.57 7.34
CA GLY A 89 24.14 -5.87 8.60
C GLY A 89 22.72 -5.34 8.81
N ALA A 90 21.75 -5.76 7.99
CA ALA A 90 20.34 -5.48 8.19
C ALA A 90 19.74 -6.35 9.30
N ASP A 91 20.22 -6.16 10.53
CA ASP A 91 19.92 -7.03 11.69
C ASP A 91 18.62 -6.63 12.40
N SER A 92 18.10 -5.43 12.17
CA SER A 92 16.87 -4.96 12.81
C SER A 92 16.11 -3.95 11.94
N LEU A 93 14.88 -3.61 12.34
CA LEU A 93 14.12 -2.56 11.66
C LEU A 93 14.76 -1.17 11.83
N ARG A 94 15.59 -0.94 12.86
CA ARG A 94 16.21 0.38 13.13
C ARG A 94 17.60 0.51 12.51
N ASP A 95 18.35 -0.59 12.43
CA ASP A 95 19.65 -0.67 11.79
C ASP A 95 19.56 -1.55 10.54
N LEU A 96 19.54 -0.88 9.38
CA LEU A 96 19.33 -1.50 8.07
C LEU A 96 20.64 -1.82 7.36
N GLY A 97 21.78 -1.64 8.05
CA GLY A 97 23.10 -1.93 7.53
C GLY A 97 23.50 -1.04 6.35
N ARG A 98 24.14 -1.66 5.37
CA ARG A 98 24.69 -1.00 4.17
C ARG A 98 24.33 -1.79 2.92
N GLN A 99 24.44 -1.18 1.75
CA GLN A 99 24.43 -1.92 0.49
C GLN A 99 25.86 -2.24 0.06
N ALA A 100 26.08 -3.44 -0.49
CA ALA A 100 27.36 -3.93 -0.96
C ALA A 100 27.21 -4.48 -2.39
N VAL A 101 27.94 -3.90 -3.33
CA VAL A 101 27.95 -4.26 -4.76
C VAL A 101 29.14 -5.17 -5.02
N ALA A 102 28.89 -6.38 -5.52
CA ALA A 102 29.95 -7.32 -5.89
C ALA A 102 30.53 -6.99 -7.28
N ALA A 103 31.86 -7.09 -7.42
CA ALA A 103 32.55 -6.97 -8.72
C ALA A 103 32.30 -8.19 -9.64
N GLU A 104 32.16 -9.36 -9.04
CA GLU A 104 31.98 -10.65 -9.71
C GLU A 104 31.12 -11.58 -8.83
N GLY A 105 30.59 -12.64 -9.44
CA GLY A 105 29.77 -13.60 -8.74
C GLY A 105 29.03 -14.54 -9.67
N GLU A 106 28.12 -15.32 -9.08
CA GLU A 106 27.35 -16.35 -9.76
C GLU A 106 25.88 -16.21 -9.40
N ILE A 107 24.99 -16.22 -10.41
CA ILE A 107 23.55 -16.37 -10.20
C ILE A 107 23.06 -17.69 -10.78
N THR A 108 22.01 -18.23 -10.17
CA THR A 108 21.42 -19.52 -10.55
C THR A 108 20.31 -19.34 -11.59
N LEU A 109 20.39 -20.13 -12.66
CA LEU A 109 19.35 -20.25 -13.68
C LEU A 109 18.83 -21.69 -13.70
N VAL A 110 17.55 -21.87 -13.39
CA VAL A 110 16.88 -23.17 -13.56
C VAL A 110 16.30 -23.24 -14.98
N VAL A 111 16.62 -24.29 -15.75
CA VAL A 111 16.00 -24.54 -17.05
C VAL A 111 15.00 -25.68 -16.89
N ARG A 112 13.73 -25.41 -17.22
CA ARG A 112 12.64 -26.40 -17.23
C ARG A 112 12.23 -26.68 -18.66
N ASP A 113 12.63 -27.84 -19.16
CA ASP A 113 12.29 -28.28 -20.51
C ASP A 113 11.00 -29.09 -20.52
N HIS A 114 10.17 -28.84 -21.53
CA HIS A 114 8.91 -29.53 -21.74
C HIS A 114 8.91 -30.11 -23.16
N ASP A 115 8.23 -31.24 -23.39
CA ASP A 115 7.99 -31.70 -24.75
C ASP A 115 7.08 -30.72 -25.50
N THR A 116 6.03 -30.26 -24.81
CA THR A 116 5.15 -29.16 -25.23
C THR A 116 4.77 -28.34 -24.02
N LEU A 117 4.81 -27.01 -24.15
CA LEU A 117 4.31 -26.12 -23.09
C LEU A 117 2.79 -26.26 -22.94
N PRO A 118 2.22 -25.97 -21.76
CA PRO A 118 0.78 -25.95 -21.56
C PRO A 118 0.06 -25.02 -22.55
N PRO A 119 -1.25 -25.23 -22.82
CA PRO A 119 -2.02 -24.46 -23.81
C PRO A 119 -2.01 -22.93 -23.60
N GLN A 120 -1.76 -22.47 -22.37
CA GLN A 120 -1.57 -21.07 -22.02
C GLN A 120 -0.16 -20.84 -21.43
N PRO A 121 0.90 -20.77 -22.27
CA PRO A 121 2.28 -20.71 -21.79
C PRO A 121 2.57 -19.49 -20.91
N SER A 122 2.02 -18.31 -21.24
CA SER A 122 2.18 -17.07 -20.45
C SER A 122 1.59 -17.22 -19.04
N ALA A 123 0.37 -17.77 -18.92
CA ALA A 123 -0.28 -18.01 -17.63
C ALA A 123 0.46 -19.09 -16.79
N TYR A 124 1.00 -20.11 -17.45
CA TYR A 124 1.85 -21.10 -16.80
C TYR A 124 3.15 -20.47 -16.29
N ALA A 125 3.83 -19.65 -17.10
CA ALA A 125 5.03 -18.92 -16.70
C ALA A 125 4.77 -18.01 -15.49
N GLU A 126 3.64 -17.31 -15.48
CA GLU A 126 3.18 -16.49 -14.36
C GLU A 126 2.95 -17.33 -13.09
N THR A 127 2.39 -18.53 -13.23
CA THR A 127 2.22 -19.47 -12.11
C THR A 127 3.57 -19.93 -11.56
N VAL A 128 4.53 -20.26 -12.43
CA VAL A 128 5.90 -20.66 -12.05
C VAL A 128 6.61 -19.51 -11.32
N ALA A 129 6.56 -18.29 -11.86
CA ALA A 129 7.18 -17.12 -11.25
C ALA A 129 6.56 -16.81 -9.87
N ARG A 130 5.23 -16.86 -9.77
CA ARG A 130 4.50 -16.64 -8.51
C ARG A 130 4.85 -17.66 -7.44
N ALA A 131 4.95 -18.94 -7.82
CA ALA A 131 5.31 -20.02 -6.90
C ALA A 131 6.74 -19.89 -6.34
N ALA A 132 7.67 -19.30 -7.11
CA ALA A 132 9.05 -19.10 -6.69
C ALA A 132 9.26 -17.94 -5.67
N ARG A 133 8.19 -17.24 -5.28
CA ARG A 133 8.23 -16.15 -4.28
C ARG A 133 8.26 -16.61 -2.83
N VAL A 134 7.97 -17.88 -2.56
CA VAL A 134 7.74 -18.40 -1.20
C VAL A 134 8.94 -18.32 -0.28
N ASP A 135 10.16 -18.35 -0.82
CA ASP A 135 11.37 -18.31 0.00
C ASP A 135 11.87 -16.88 0.19
N ARG A 136 12.27 -16.51 1.41
CA ARG A 136 12.88 -15.21 1.70
C ARG A 136 14.28 -15.13 1.10
N PHE A 137 14.68 -13.97 0.57
CA PHE A 137 16.08 -13.73 0.19
C PHE A 137 16.91 -13.46 1.45
N HIS A 138 18.08 -14.10 1.54
CA HIS A 138 19.09 -13.73 2.53
C HIS A 138 19.75 -12.42 2.11
N LEU A 139 19.36 -11.34 2.78
CA LEU A 139 19.80 -9.99 2.44
C LEU A 139 21.32 -9.83 2.37
N ASP A 140 22.09 -10.55 3.19
CA ASP A 140 23.54 -10.43 3.31
C ASP A 140 24.32 -11.14 2.19
N ARG A 141 23.75 -12.17 1.55
CA ARG A 141 24.50 -13.09 0.66
C ARG A 141 23.80 -13.46 -0.64
N ASP A 142 22.47 -13.39 -0.71
CA ASP A 142 21.75 -13.75 -1.92
C ASP A 142 21.77 -12.58 -2.91
N PHE A 143 22.23 -12.83 -4.14
CA PHE A 143 21.96 -11.90 -5.22
C PHE A 143 20.46 -11.82 -5.50
N PRO A 144 19.95 -10.64 -5.92
CA PRO A 144 18.54 -10.32 -5.80
C PRO A 144 17.66 -10.96 -6.87
N LEU A 145 18.10 -12.00 -7.58
CA LEU A 145 17.36 -12.65 -8.65
C LEU A 145 17.32 -14.16 -8.49
N ARG A 146 16.14 -14.74 -8.69
CA ARG A 146 15.94 -16.16 -8.99
C ARG A 146 15.32 -16.27 -10.36
N ILE A 147 15.88 -17.13 -11.21
CA ILE A 147 15.52 -17.17 -12.63
C ILE A 147 15.17 -18.60 -13.03
N THR A 148 14.03 -18.76 -13.70
CA THR A 148 13.64 -20.01 -14.37
C THR A 148 13.40 -19.75 -15.85
N LEU A 149 14.12 -20.44 -16.73
CA LEU A 149 13.89 -20.43 -18.17
C LEU A 149 12.99 -21.61 -18.55
N LEU A 150 11.82 -21.32 -19.09
CA LEU A 150 10.93 -22.33 -19.65
C LEU A 150 11.31 -22.58 -21.11
N THR A 151 11.57 -23.86 -21.43
CA THR A 151 11.90 -24.30 -22.78
C THR A 151 10.91 -25.37 -23.26
N ALA A 152 10.75 -25.47 -24.58
CA ALA A 152 10.04 -26.55 -25.26
C ALA A 152 10.99 -27.26 -26.22
N ARG A 153 11.34 -28.52 -25.93
CA ARG A 153 12.34 -29.30 -26.69
C ARG A 153 13.65 -28.51 -26.90
N GLY A 154 14.13 -27.88 -25.84
CA GLY A 154 15.33 -27.05 -25.83
C GLY A 154 15.19 -25.63 -26.39
N VAL A 155 14.01 -25.24 -26.89
CA VAL A 155 13.76 -23.88 -27.40
C VAL A 155 13.20 -22.99 -26.29
N PRO A 156 13.89 -21.91 -25.88
CA PRO A 156 13.38 -20.91 -24.93
C PRO A 156 12.05 -20.29 -25.33
N ALA A 157 11.17 -20.09 -24.36
CA ALA A 157 9.89 -19.43 -24.56
C ALA A 157 9.64 -18.30 -23.54
N TYR A 158 9.95 -18.53 -22.27
CA TYR A 158 9.74 -17.53 -21.21
C TYR A 158 10.85 -17.56 -20.16
N VAL A 159 11.21 -16.37 -19.65
CA VAL A 159 11.99 -16.19 -18.43
C VAL A 159 11.02 -15.82 -17.31
N CYS A 160 10.96 -16.66 -16.28
CA CYS A 160 10.26 -16.41 -15.03
C CYS A 160 11.27 -15.88 -14.01
N LEU A 161 11.07 -14.67 -13.52
CA LEU A 161 11.99 -13.97 -12.63
C LEU A 161 11.30 -13.69 -11.30
N VAL A 162 12.02 -13.92 -10.20
CA VAL A 162 11.68 -13.39 -8.88
C VAL A 162 12.80 -12.49 -8.42
N ALA A 163 12.47 -11.29 -7.98
CA ALA A 163 13.43 -10.31 -7.50
C ALA A 163 13.22 -9.98 -6.02
N ASN A 164 14.33 -9.78 -5.32
CA ASN A 164 14.32 -9.12 -4.02
C ASN A 164 13.87 -7.67 -4.22
N HIS A 165 12.75 -7.29 -3.60
CA HIS A 165 12.16 -5.97 -3.78
C HIS A 165 13.06 -4.83 -3.25
N ALA A 166 14.04 -5.13 -2.39
CA ALA A 166 15.06 -4.17 -1.99
C ALA A 166 16.00 -3.75 -3.13
N ALA A 167 16.17 -4.58 -4.16
CA ALA A 167 17.04 -4.30 -5.30
C ALA A 167 16.28 -3.87 -6.57
N ALA A 168 14.98 -4.14 -6.65
CA ALA A 168 14.16 -3.76 -7.80
C ALA A 168 12.73 -3.44 -7.35
N ASP A 169 12.09 -2.49 -8.02
CA ASP A 169 10.63 -2.29 -7.95
C ASP A 169 10.01 -2.56 -9.33
N GLY A 170 8.68 -2.42 -9.46
CA GLY A 170 7.99 -2.64 -10.74
C GLY A 170 8.55 -1.79 -11.89
N GLY A 171 8.99 -0.56 -11.63
CA GLY A 171 9.61 0.29 -12.65
C GLY A 171 10.98 -0.24 -13.09
N ALA A 172 11.78 -0.76 -12.15
CA ALA A 172 13.03 -1.42 -12.46
C ALA A 172 12.82 -2.68 -13.29
N LEU A 173 11.81 -3.50 -12.99
CA LEU A 173 11.48 -4.69 -13.76
C LEU A 173 11.05 -4.36 -15.20
N THR A 174 10.28 -3.28 -15.42
CA THR A 174 9.95 -2.81 -16.77
C THR A 174 11.20 -2.42 -17.55
N ILE A 175 12.13 -1.69 -16.94
CA ILE A 175 13.41 -1.32 -17.59
C ILE A 175 14.21 -2.57 -17.95
N LEU A 176 14.32 -3.53 -17.03
CA LEU A 176 15.06 -4.77 -17.24
C LEU A 176 14.44 -5.62 -18.35
N ARG A 177 13.11 -5.68 -18.43
CA ARG A 177 12.38 -6.36 -19.51
C ARG A 177 12.64 -5.71 -20.87
N GLU A 178 12.61 -4.38 -20.96
CA GLU A 178 12.91 -3.68 -22.22
C GLU A 178 14.34 -3.95 -22.69
N GLU A 179 15.30 -3.92 -21.76
CA GLU A 179 16.70 -4.21 -22.08
C GLU A 179 16.92 -5.70 -22.41
N TRP A 180 16.24 -6.62 -21.71
CA TRP A 180 16.20 -8.04 -22.04
C TRP A 180 15.78 -8.26 -23.50
N LEU A 181 14.62 -7.71 -23.91
CA LEU A 181 14.09 -7.86 -25.26
C LEU A 181 15.02 -7.28 -26.32
N THR A 182 15.67 -6.16 -26.02
CA THR A 182 16.67 -5.55 -26.91
C THR A 182 17.88 -6.47 -27.09
N LEU A 183 18.45 -7.00 -26.01
CA LEU A 183 19.62 -7.87 -26.05
C LEU A 183 19.34 -9.17 -26.80
N VAL A 184 18.24 -9.86 -26.49
CA VAL A 184 17.94 -11.15 -27.14
C VAL A 184 17.52 -10.99 -28.60
N SER A 185 17.16 -9.79 -29.03
CA SER A 185 16.93 -9.45 -30.43
C SER A 185 18.20 -9.03 -31.18
N GLY A 186 19.38 -9.08 -30.53
CA GLY A 186 20.66 -8.70 -31.11
C GLY A 186 20.91 -7.19 -31.17
N GLY A 187 20.15 -6.40 -30.40
CA GLY A 187 20.30 -4.95 -30.32
C GLY A 187 21.30 -4.51 -29.25
N ASP A 188 21.89 -3.34 -29.44
CA ASP A 188 22.78 -2.72 -28.47
C ASP A 188 22.01 -1.88 -27.45
N LEU A 189 22.45 -1.94 -26.19
CA LEU A 189 21.90 -1.11 -25.12
C LEU A 189 22.59 0.27 -25.07
N PRO A 190 21.85 1.36 -24.81
CA PRO A 190 22.45 2.68 -24.66
C PRO A 190 23.35 2.73 -23.41
N VAL A 191 24.23 3.72 -23.32
CA VAL A 191 25.01 3.97 -22.10
C VAL A 191 24.07 4.29 -20.93
N VAL A 192 24.33 3.69 -19.76
CA VAL A 192 23.57 3.99 -18.53
C VAL A 192 23.89 5.40 -18.09
N LYS A 193 22.88 6.29 -18.13
CA LYS A 193 22.96 7.67 -17.62
C LYS A 193 22.22 7.86 -16.30
N ALA A 194 21.48 6.84 -15.86
CA ALA A 194 20.75 6.88 -14.61
C ALA A 194 21.71 6.69 -13.43
N LEU A 195 21.35 7.22 -12.27
CA LEU A 195 22.12 7.01 -11.04
C LEU A 195 22.09 5.54 -10.65
N ALA A 196 23.26 4.99 -10.32
CA ALA A 196 23.36 3.72 -9.64
C ALA A 196 22.86 3.86 -8.19
N PRO A 197 22.48 2.76 -7.52
CA PRO A 197 21.91 2.81 -6.17
C PRO A 197 22.78 3.54 -5.13
N LEU A 198 24.10 3.34 -5.19
CA LEU A 198 25.05 4.02 -4.29
C LEU A 198 25.13 5.53 -4.56
N ASP A 199 25.19 5.92 -5.84
CA ASP A 199 25.25 7.34 -6.23
C ASP A 199 23.94 8.06 -5.87
N LEU A 200 22.81 7.36 -5.99
CA LEU A 200 21.51 7.83 -5.52
C LEU A 200 21.51 8.04 -4.00
N ALA A 201 22.02 7.09 -3.22
CA ALA A 201 22.09 7.23 -1.76
C ALA A 201 22.91 8.46 -1.36
N LEU A 202 24.00 8.75 -2.08
CA LEU A 202 24.80 9.98 -1.87
C LEU A 202 24.04 11.26 -2.27
N ASP A 203 23.31 11.26 -3.38
CA ASP A 203 22.42 12.37 -3.79
C ASP A 203 21.35 12.65 -2.72
N GLU A 204 20.78 11.60 -2.13
CA GLU A 204 19.76 11.69 -1.08
C GLU A 204 20.32 12.19 0.27
N LEU A 205 21.59 11.90 0.57
CA LEU A 205 22.30 12.43 1.74
C LEU A 205 22.80 13.87 1.56
N SER A 206 22.78 14.40 0.33
CA SER A 206 23.06 15.81 0.09
C SER A 206 22.13 16.74 0.89
N PRO A 207 22.49 18.01 1.12
CA PRO A 207 21.58 18.97 1.77
C PRO A 207 20.23 19.10 1.05
N ALA A 208 20.19 18.96 -0.28
CA ALA A 208 18.96 19.02 -1.06
C ALA A 208 18.09 17.77 -0.86
N GLY A 209 18.69 16.57 -0.90
CA GLY A 209 18.01 15.30 -0.63
C GLY A 209 17.42 15.25 0.78
N ARG A 210 18.20 15.66 1.79
CA ARG A 210 17.74 15.76 3.18
C ARG A 210 16.58 16.74 3.35
N ARG A 211 16.62 17.93 2.72
CA ARG A 211 15.50 18.88 2.74
C ARG A 211 14.23 18.28 2.14
N LYS A 212 14.35 17.53 1.03
CA LYS A 212 13.20 16.86 0.41
C LYS A 212 12.60 15.80 1.34
N SER A 213 13.43 14.95 1.95
CA SER A 213 12.98 13.96 2.93
C SER A 213 12.26 14.60 4.12
N VAL A 214 12.82 15.66 4.70
CA VAL A 214 12.18 16.41 5.80
C VAL A 214 10.85 17.04 5.38
N ALA A 215 10.76 17.61 4.18
CA ALA A 215 9.51 18.16 3.67
C ALA A 215 8.43 17.06 3.51
N SER A 216 8.81 15.89 2.99
CA SER A 216 7.90 14.74 2.89
C SER A 216 7.39 14.30 4.26
N LEU A 217 8.27 14.18 5.25
CA LEU A 217 7.89 13.79 6.61
C LEU A 217 6.93 14.80 7.26
N ARG A 218 7.16 16.11 7.07
CA ARG A 218 6.25 17.15 7.57
C ARG A 218 4.87 17.09 6.91
N TYR A 219 4.83 16.83 5.61
CA TYR A 219 3.57 16.67 4.89
C TYR A 219 2.80 15.44 5.40
N TRP A 220 3.48 14.30 5.56
CA TRP A 220 2.89 13.10 6.15
C TRP A 220 2.37 13.35 7.57
N GLU A 221 3.16 13.98 8.43
CA GLU A 221 2.74 14.36 9.78
C GLU A 221 1.50 15.24 9.75
N GLN A 222 1.45 16.25 8.88
CA GLN A 222 0.28 17.13 8.74
C GLN A 222 -0.98 16.36 8.34
N VAL A 223 -0.87 15.41 7.39
CA VAL A 223 -2.01 14.56 6.99
C VAL A 223 -2.44 13.67 8.15
N ILE A 224 -1.50 13.05 8.86
CA ILE A 224 -1.79 12.18 10.01
C ILE A 224 -2.29 12.97 11.22
N ARG A 225 -2.02 14.27 11.34
CA ARG A 225 -2.58 15.11 12.42
C ARG A 225 -3.98 15.64 12.13
N THR A 226 -4.38 15.70 10.86
CA THR A 226 -5.62 16.40 10.45
C THR A 226 -6.62 15.58 9.66
N GLY A 227 -6.21 14.43 9.10
CA GLY A 227 -7.08 13.51 8.37
C GLY A 227 -7.66 12.40 9.27
N PRO A 228 -8.57 11.55 8.78
CA PRO A 228 -8.97 10.34 9.50
C PRO A 228 -7.77 9.46 9.85
N GLN A 229 -7.79 8.81 11.02
CA GLN A 229 -6.79 7.81 11.40
C GLN A 229 -7.07 6.43 10.80
N ALA A 230 -8.35 6.14 10.58
CA ALA A 230 -8.83 4.99 9.84
C ALA A 230 -9.92 5.48 8.86
N MET A 231 -9.86 4.97 7.64
CA MET A 231 -10.95 5.17 6.68
C MET A 231 -12.15 4.31 7.08
N PHE A 232 -11.92 3.09 7.54
CA PHE A 232 -12.99 2.16 7.89
C PHE A 232 -13.04 1.91 9.39
N ALA A 233 -14.07 2.47 10.03
CA ALA A 233 -14.41 2.23 11.43
C ALA A 233 -15.88 1.78 11.50
N GLU A 234 -16.10 0.47 11.44
CA GLU A 234 -17.43 -0.15 11.45
C GLU A 234 -17.51 -1.19 12.60
N PRO A 235 -18.68 -1.40 13.21
CA PRO A 235 -18.83 -2.35 14.34
C PRO A 235 -18.37 -3.79 14.03
N ARG A 236 -18.48 -4.17 12.75
CA ARG A 236 -18.12 -5.50 12.25
C ARG A 236 -16.62 -5.69 12.01
N VAL A 237 -15.83 -4.60 11.98
CA VAL A 237 -14.39 -4.65 11.78
C VAL A 237 -13.74 -5.44 12.92
N ARG A 238 -12.81 -6.33 12.57
CA ARG A 238 -12.01 -7.09 13.52
C ARG A 238 -10.55 -6.65 13.44
N PRO A 239 -9.82 -6.53 14.57
CA PRO A 239 -8.38 -6.29 14.54
C PRO A 239 -7.64 -7.42 13.83
N GLY A 240 -6.45 -7.11 13.30
CA GLY A 240 -5.57 -8.08 12.63
C GLY A 240 -5.73 -8.12 11.12
N ASP A 241 -4.79 -8.80 10.48
CA ASP A 241 -4.78 -9.07 9.04
C ASP A 241 -5.65 -10.30 8.78
N HIS A 242 -6.49 -10.23 7.74
CA HIS A 242 -7.40 -11.30 7.36
C HIS A 242 -7.13 -11.71 5.91
N PRO A 243 -7.37 -12.97 5.52
CA PRO A 243 -7.37 -13.36 4.12
C PRO A 243 -8.42 -12.57 3.33
N GLN A 244 -7.98 -11.93 2.24
CA GLN A 244 -8.81 -11.13 1.35
C GLN A 244 -8.81 -11.77 -0.04
N ALA A 245 -9.98 -12.07 -0.57
CA ALA A 245 -10.11 -12.59 -1.92
C ALA A 245 -9.86 -11.47 -2.93
N GLN A 246 -9.10 -11.76 -3.98
CA GLN A 246 -8.96 -10.84 -5.11
C GLN A 246 -10.29 -10.76 -5.89
N LEU A 247 -10.79 -9.56 -6.15
CA LEU A 247 -11.88 -9.29 -7.07
C LEU A 247 -11.36 -8.50 -8.27
N THR A 248 -11.44 -9.09 -9.46
CA THR A 248 -10.98 -8.45 -10.70
C THR A 248 -12.17 -7.89 -11.47
N LEU A 249 -12.10 -6.61 -11.85
CA LEU A 249 -13.00 -5.96 -12.80
C LEU A 249 -12.31 -5.86 -14.16
N ARG A 250 -13.00 -6.32 -15.21
CA ARG A 250 -12.71 -6.02 -16.62
C ARG A 250 -13.93 -5.41 -17.25
N SER A 251 -13.86 -4.17 -17.71
CA SER A 251 -15.03 -3.50 -18.27
C SER A 251 -14.69 -2.50 -19.37
N ARG A 252 -15.12 -2.83 -20.59
CA ARG A 252 -15.13 -1.89 -21.72
C ARG A 252 -16.11 -0.75 -21.49
N ARG A 253 -17.24 -1.02 -20.84
CA ARG A 253 -18.23 -0.03 -20.42
C ARG A 253 -17.59 1.04 -19.53
N ALA A 254 -16.87 0.63 -18.49
CA ALA A 254 -16.15 1.54 -17.59
C ALA A 254 -15.01 2.31 -18.29
N GLY A 255 -14.26 1.66 -19.18
CA GLY A 255 -13.20 2.34 -19.96
C GLY A 255 -13.74 3.46 -20.84
N LYS A 256 -14.84 3.21 -21.56
CA LYS A 256 -15.55 4.24 -22.36
C LYS A 256 -16.11 5.37 -21.49
N ALA A 257 -16.74 5.03 -20.37
CA ALA A 257 -17.27 6.01 -19.43
C ALA A 257 -16.16 6.90 -18.86
N LEU A 258 -15.03 6.32 -18.47
CA LEU A 258 -13.87 7.06 -17.98
C LEU A 258 -13.31 8.03 -19.04
N ALA A 259 -13.17 7.59 -20.29
CA ALA A 259 -12.72 8.44 -21.39
C ALA A 259 -13.70 9.59 -21.68
N ALA A 260 -15.00 9.31 -21.66
CA ALA A 260 -16.04 10.33 -21.84
C ALA A 260 -16.08 11.33 -20.67
N ALA A 261 -15.94 10.87 -19.43
CA ALA A 261 -15.83 11.71 -18.24
C ALA A 261 -14.57 12.60 -18.28
N ALA A 262 -13.43 12.06 -18.68
CA ALA A 262 -12.20 12.82 -18.89
C ALA A 262 -12.40 13.92 -19.95
N SER A 263 -13.07 13.59 -21.05
CA SER A 263 -13.42 14.55 -22.11
C SER A 263 -14.37 15.66 -21.60
N ARG A 264 -15.47 15.30 -20.91
CA ARG A 264 -16.45 16.26 -20.38
C ARG A 264 -15.81 17.23 -19.39
N THR A 265 -14.96 16.72 -18.50
CA THR A 265 -14.38 17.50 -17.40
C THR A 265 -13.08 18.20 -17.76
N GLY A 266 -12.47 17.88 -18.92
CA GLY A 266 -11.15 18.37 -19.31
C GLY A 266 -10.00 17.89 -18.41
N SER A 267 -10.22 16.85 -17.59
CA SER A 267 -9.25 16.31 -16.62
C SER A 267 -8.63 15.00 -17.12
N PRO A 268 -7.37 14.69 -16.76
CA PRO A 268 -6.75 13.41 -17.13
C PRO A 268 -7.53 12.20 -16.59
N ALA A 269 -7.69 11.15 -17.40
CA ALA A 269 -8.40 9.93 -17.00
C ALA A 269 -7.93 9.32 -15.66
N PRO A 270 -6.61 9.22 -15.35
CA PRO A 270 -6.16 8.77 -14.03
C PRO A 270 -6.69 9.63 -12.88
N THR A 271 -6.84 10.94 -13.09
CA THR A 271 -7.34 11.88 -12.07
C THR A 271 -8.85 11.72 -11.87
N VAL A 272 -9.60 11.52 -12.95
CA VAL A 272 -11.04 11.23 -12.87
C VAL A 272 -11.28 9.92 -12.14
N LEU A 273 -10.54 8.86 -12.48
CA LEU A 273 -10.66 7.55 -11.82
C LEU A 273 -10.30 7.64 -10.34
N LEU A 274 -9.19 8.30 -10.00
CA LEU A 274 -8.77 8.53 -8.61
C LEU A 274 -9.82 9.31 -7.82
N ALA A 275 -10.41 10.36 -8.40
CA ALA A 275 -11.45 11.16 -7.77
C ALA A 275 -12.73 10.34 -7.55
N ALA A 276 -13.16 9.57 -8.55
CA ALA A 276 -14.31 8.67 -8.46
C ALA A 276 -14.11 7.62 -7.36
N TRP A 277 -12.93 6.98 -7.35
CA TRP A 277 -12.55 6.03 -6.31
C TRP A 277 -12.59 6.65 -4.91
N CYS A 278 -11.88 7.76 -4.71
CA CYS A 278 -11.82 8.42 -3.39
C CYS A 278 -13.19 8.90 -2.92
N THR A 279 -14.02 9.41 -3.84
CA THR A 279 -15.39 9.84 -3.54
C THR A 279 -16.24 8.66 -3.07
N LEU A 280 -16.18 7.53 -3.77
CA LEU A 280 -16.94 6.34 -3.41
C LEU A 280 -16.45 5.70 -2.10
N VAL A 281 -15.13 5.65 -1.88
CA VAL A 281 -14.55 5.21 -0.60
C VAL A 281 -15.00 6.12 0.54
N GLY A 282 -14.92 7.44 0.39
CA GLY A 282 -15.35 8.39 1.40
C GLY A 282 -16.85 8.27 1.71
N HIS A 283 -17.67 8.13 0.68
CA HIS A 283 -19.11 7.88 0.81
C HIS A 283 -19.40 6.59 1.57
N ARG A 284 -18.81 5.45 1.17
CA ARG A 284 -18.99 4.16 1.83
C ARG A 284 -18.50 4.16 3.28
N ALA A 285 -17.42 4.89 3.57
CA ALA A 285 -16.85 5.05 4.91
C ALA A 285 -17.65 6.04 5.81
N GLY A 286 -18.48 6.90 5.20
CA GLY A 286 -19.07 8.06 5.87
C GLY A 286 -18.05 9.13 6.23
N GLN A 287 -16.98 9.28 5.45
CA GLN A 287 -15.90 10.25 5.68
C GLN A 287 -15.96 11.38 4.64
N SER A 288 -15.83 12.63 5.11
CA SER A 288 -15.74 13.82 4.25
C SER A 288 -14.34 14.06 3.68
N THR A 289 -13.33 13.34 4.18
CA THR A 289 -11.96 13.36 3.66
C THR A 289 -11.51 11.91 3.44
N CYS A 290 -11.00 11.62 2.25
CA CYS A 290 -10.41 10.34 1.90
C CYS A 290 -8.89 10.43 2.01
N VAL A 291 -8.29 9.55 2.82
CA VAL A 291 -6.83 9.42 2.95
C VAL A 291 -6.41 8.05 2.42
N ILE A 292 -5.51 8.05 1.44
CA ILE A 292 -5.03 6.83 0.78
C ILE A 292 -3.50 6.84 0.69
N ALA A 293 -2.90 5.66 0.65
CA ALA A 293 -1.53 5.50 0.20
C ALA A 293 -1.52 5.20 -1.31
N ALA A 294 -0.78 5.99 -2.08
CA ALA A 294 -0.58 5.78 -3.51
C ALA A 294 0.92 5.52 -3.78
N PRO A 295 1.34 4.26 -3.95
CA PRO A 295 2.71 3.93 -4.30
C PRO A 295 3.17 4.71 -5.53
N THR A 296 4.34 5.34 -5.45
CA THR A 296 4.85 6.25 -6.49
C THR A 296 6.24 5.81 -6.93
N SER A 297 6.44 5.58 -8.23
CA SER A 297 7.72 5.06 -8.78
C SER A 297 8.93 5.98 -8.57
N ASN A 298 8.69 7.27 -8.28
CA ASN A 298 9.71 8.31 -8.04
C ASN A 298 10.69 8.59 -9.21
N ARG A 299 10.39 8.10 -10.42
CA ARG A 299 11.23 8.23 -11.63
C ARG A 299 10.97 9.50 -12.47
N HIS A 300 10.59 10.61 -11.85
CA HIS A 300 10.24 11.86 -12.55
C HIS A 300 11.44 12.76 -12.93
N ARG A 301 12.67 12.40 -12.52
CA ARG A 301 13.90 13.12 -12.90
C ARG A 301 14.62 12.36 -14.01
N PRO A 302 15.24 13.04 -15.00
CA PRO A 302 16.01 12.36 -16.03
C PRO A 302 17.07 11.39 -15.49
N ALA A 303 17.77 11.78 -14.41
CA ALA A 303 18.77 10.93 -13.75
C ALA A 303 18.20 9.68 -13.04
N LEU A 304 16.88 9.59 -12.86
CA LEU A 304 16.19 8.46 -12.23
C LEU A 304 15.32 7.68 -13.21
N ALA A 305 15.03 8.23 -14.38
CA ALA A 305 14.05 7.69 -15.33
C ALA A 305 14.33 6.24 -15.72
N ARG A 306 15.61 5.87 -15.83
CA ARG A 306 16.07 4.50 -16.12
C ARG A 306 16.89 3.86 -14.98
N ALA A 307 16.70 4.31 -13.75
CA ALA A 307 17.38 3.71 -12.60
C ALA A 307 16.77 2.34 -12.27
N VAL A 308 17.62 1.30 -12.29
CA VAL A 308 17.29 -0.05 -11.84
C VAL A 308 17.64 -0.14 -10.36
N THR A 309 16.66 0.17 -9.51
CA THR A 309 16.73 0.02 -8.05
C THR A 309 15.33 0.15 -7.46
N ALA A 310 15.18 -0.12 -6.16
CA ALA A 310 13.97 0.19 -5.43
C ALA A 310 13.87 1.71 -5.20
N LEU A 311 12.92 2.36 -5.89
CA LEU A 311 12.62 3.80 -5.76
C LEU A 311 11.19 4.06 -5.26
N SER A 312 10.30 3.08 -5.44
CA SER A 312 8.91 3.21 -5.08
C SER A 312 8.74 3.43 -3.58
N GLN A 313 8.01 4.49 -3.24
CA GLN A 313 7.57 4.78 -1.87
C GLN A 313 6.15 5.33 -1.93
N ASP A 314 5.43 5.23 -0.81
CA ASP A 314 4.06 5.72 -0.73
C ASP A 314 4.00 7.25 -0.83
N ALA A 315 3.03 7.73 -1.60
CA ALA A 315 2.50 9.08 -1.49
C ALA A 315 1.24 9.04 -0.62
N LEU A 316 1.23 9.74 0.51
CA LEU A 316 0.03 9.83 1.34
C LEU A 316 -0.89 10.92 0.80
N LEU A 317 -1.95 10.53 0.10
CA LEU A 317 -2.88 11.45 -0.53
C LEU A 317 -4.05 11.72 0.40
N ARG A 318 -4.35 13.01 0.61
CA ARG A 318 -5.52 13.49 1.36
C ARG A 318 -6.43 14.28 0.43
N LEU A 319 -7.63 13.78 0.15
CA LEU A 319 -8.63 14.44 -0.68
C LEU A 319 -9.86 14.79 0.14
N ASP A 320 -10.23 16.07 0.15
CA ASP A 320 -11.56 16.50 0.62
C ASP A 320 -12.62 16.12 -0.42
N VAL A 321 -13.43 15.12 -0.07
CA VAL A 321 -14.50 14.55 -0.90
C VAL A 321 -15.88 15.11 -0.53
N SER A 322 -15.93 16.19 0.25
CA SER A 322 -17.16 16.92 0.54
C SER A 322 -17.48 17.98 -0.51
N GLY A 323 -18.74 18.42 -0.55
CA GLY A 323 -19.19 19.48 -1.45
C GLY A 323 -20.56 19.18 -2.06
N PRO A 324 -21.03 20.03 -2.98
CA PRO A 324 -22.32 19.83 -3.62
C PRO A 324 -22.29 18.77 -4.73
N THR A 325 -21.18 18.66 -5.46
CA THR A 325 -21.08 17.85 -6.69
C THR A 325 -19.71 17.19 -6.90
N PHE A 326 -19.65 16.20 -7.79
CA PHE A 326 -18.43 15.46 -8.15
C PHE A 326 -17.36 16.35 -8.77
N ASP A 327 -17.71 17.26 -9.68
CA ASP A 327 -16.73 18.13 -10.33
C ASP A 327 -16.03 19.05 -9.31
N THR A 328 -16.68 19.34 -8.18
CA THR A 328 -16.06 20.07 -7.06
C THR A 328 -14.94 19.26 -6.39
N VAL A 329 -15.14 17.95 -6.22
CA VAL A 329 -14.11 17.03 -5.71
C VAL A 329 -13.00 16.85 -6.75
N LEU A 330 -13.35 16.65 -8.02
CA LEU A 330 -12.40 16.48 -9.12
C LEU A 330 -11.43 17.66 -9.25
N ARG A 331 -11.91 18.90 -9.12
CA ARG A 331 -11.06 20.11 -9.13
C ARG A 331 -9.98 20.10 -8.04
N ARG A 332 -10.22 19.42 -6.91
CA ARG A 332 -9.26 19.29 -5.81
C ARG A 332 -8.32 18.09 -5.99
N ALA A 333 -8.78 17.04 -6.68
CA ALA A 333 -8.07 15.77 -6.82
C ALA A 333 -6.68 15.93 -7.47
N TRP A 334 -6.56 16.76 -8.52
CA TRP A 334 -5.27 16.99 -9.18
C TRP A 334 -4.24 17.61 -8.25
N GLY A 335 -4.63 18.67 -7.51
CA GLY A 335 -3.75 19.32 -6.53
C GLY A 335 -3.32 18.37 -5.42
N ALA A 336 -4.29 17.63 -4.86
CA ALA A 336 -4.03 16.64 -3.81
C ALA A 336 -3.06 15.53 -4.28
N ALA A 337 -3.22 15.04 -5.52
CA ALA A 337 -2.32 14.05 -6.09
C ALA A 337 -0.90 14.61 -6.28
N LEU A 338 -0.76 15.81 -6.85
CA LEU A 338 0.55 16.43 -7.02
C LEU A 338 1.26 16.71 -5.69
N ASP A 339 0.54 17.19 -4.68
CA ASP A 339 1.10 17.42 -3.35
C ASP A 339 1.57 16.11 -2.73
N ALA A 340 0.77 15.04 -2.82
CA ALA A 340 1.16 13.72 -2.33
C ALA A 340 2.41 13.19 -3.05
N TYR A 341 2.44 13.22 -4.40
CA TYR A 341 3.56 12.71 -5.21
C TYR A 341 4.85 13.51 -5.03
N ARG A 342 4.77 14.80 -4.67
CA ARG A 342 5.95 15.60 -4.34
C ARG A 342 6.60 15.18 -3.02
N HIS A 343 5.81 14.60 -2.11
CA HIS A 343 6.17 14.23 -0.75
C HIS A 343 6.25 12.70 -0.54
N SER A 344 6.52 11.95 -1.60
CA SER A 344 6.69 10.48 -1.58
C SER A 344 8.15 10.03 -1.54
N ARG A 345 9.06 10.86 -1.01
CA ARG A 345 10.47 10.49 -0.82
C ARG A 345 10.95 10.86 0.57
N PHE A 346 11.25 9.87 1.38
CA PHE A 346 11.58 10.04 2.80
C PHE A 346 12.44 8.90 3.32
N ASP A 347 13.14 9.17 4.41
CA ASP A 347 13.80 8.14 5.21
C ASP A 347 12.74 7.30 5.92
N SER A 348 12.74 5.98 5.67
CA SER A 348 11.70 5.08 6.18
C SER A 348 11.76 4.90 7.70
N VAL A 349 12.94 4.89 8.31
CA VAL A 349 13.10 4.79 9.77
C VAL A 349 12.48 6.03 10.42
N ARG A 350 12.81 7.22 9.91
CA ARG A 350 12.24 8.48 10.40
C ARG A 350 10.75 8.60 10.14
N LEU A 351 10.24 8.04 9.03
CA LEU A 351 8.80 7.98 8.77
C LEU A 351 8.10 7.22 9.87
N TRP A 352 8.53 6.00 10.18
CA TRP A 352 7.87 5.17 11.18
C TRP A 352 7.98 5.78 12.58
N ASP A 353 9.12 6.38 12.93
CA ASP A 353 9.28 7.12 14.18
C ASP A 353 8.32 8.33 14.26
N MET A 354 8.11 9.04 13.15
CA MET A 354 7.14 10.13 13.06
C MET A 354 5.70 9.62 13.20
N ILE A 355 5.33 8.55 12.49
CA ILE A 355 4.01 7.94 12.58
C ILE A 355 3.73 7.54 14.03
N GLU A 356 4.64 6.81 14.67
CA GLU A 356 4.47 6.35 16.06
C GLU A 356 4.25 7.51 17.03
N ARG A 357 5.09 8.55 16.97
CA ARG A 357 4.92 9.74 17.81
C ARG A 357 3.61 10.45 17.53
N THR A 358 3.27 10.68 16.27
CA THR A 358 2.08 11.44 15.87
C THR A 358 0.79 10.72 16.26
N THR A 359 0.74 9.40 16.06
CA THR A 359 -0.38 8.55 16.46
C THR A 359 -0.54 8.52 17.99
N ARG A 360 0.56 8.47 18.75
CA ARG A 360 0.54 8.59 20.21
C ARG A 360 -0.02 9.94 20.65
N ASP A 361 0.52 11.03 20.12
CA ASP A 361 0.03 12.38 20.39
C ASP A 361 -1.46 12.53 20.05
N ARG A 362 -1.90 11.93 18.94
CA ARG A 362 -3.31 12.01 18.53
C ARG A 362 -4.21 11.12 19.38
N GLY A 363 -3.68 10.03 19.92
CA GLY A 363 -4.45 9.06 20.70
C GLY A 363 -5.08 7.96 19.85
N SER A 364 -4.59 7.70 18.64
CA SER A 364 -5.15 6.65 17.78
C SER A 364 -4.14 6.16 16.76
N HIS A 365 -4.25 4.90 16.36
CA HIS A 365 -3.36 4.28 15.38
C HIS A 365 -3.75 4.64 13.95
N PHE A 366 -2.79 5.18 13.19
CA PHE A 366 -2.97 5.41 11.76
C PHE A 366 -2.95 4.07 11.00
N SER A 367 -4.10 3.67 10.45
CA SER A 367 -4.29 2.31 9.90
C SER A 367 -3.78 2.10 8.48
N ARG A 368 -3.49 3.18 7.72
CA ARG A 368 -3.16 3.10 6.28
C ARG A 368 -4.12 2.16 5.52
N ASP A 369 -5.42 2.32 5.75
CA ASP A 369 -6.46 1.37 5.34
C ASP A 369 -6.61 1.16 3.82
N VAL A 370 -6.36 2.22 3.04
CA VAL A 370 -6.67 2.26 1.62
C VAL A 370 -5.40 2.49 0.82
N VAL A 371 -5.10 1.56 -0.08
CA VAL A 371 -4.01 1.65 -1.05
C VAL A 371 -4.57 1.68 -2.45
N PHE A 372 -4.25 2.72 -3.21
CA PHE A 372 -4.64 2.86 -4.60
C PHE A 372 -3.38 2.94 -5.47
N ASN A 373 -3.06 1.83 -6.12
CA ASN A 373 -1.84 1.65 -6.91
C ASN A 373 -2.15 1.62 -8.40
N ASP A 374 -1.96 2.76 -9.07
CA ASP A 374 -2.07 2.82 -10.53
C ASP A 374 -0.77 2.37 -11.19
N VAL A 375 -0.77 1.13 -11.68
CA VAL A 375 0.35 0.52 -12.40
C VAL A 375 0.10 0.46 -13.91
N SER A 376 -0.97 1.09 -14.41
CA SER A 376 -1.38 0.99 -15.81
C SER A 376 -0.33 1.54 -16.78
N SER A 377 0.41 2.57 -16.39
CA SER A 377 1.53 3.11 -17.17
C SER A 377 2.77 2.21 -17.16
N VAL A 378 2.98 1.44 -16.08
CA VAL A 378 4.12 0.53 -15.89
C VAL A 378 3.86 -0.81 -16.59
N LEU A 379 2.61 -1.29 -16.57
CA LEU A 379 2.19 -2.53 -17.22
C LEU A 379 1.73 -2.32 -18.66
N GLY A 380 1.39 -1.09 -19.09
CA GLY A 380 1.04 -0.77 -20.47
C GLY A 380 2.14 -1.07 -21.48
N THR A 381 3.39 -1.22 -21.02
CA THR A 381 4.54 -1.69 -21.80
C THR A 381 4.66 -3.23 -21.87
N ARG A 382 3.87 -4.01 -21.10
CA ARG A 382 3.84 -5.50 -21.12
C ARG A 382 2.95 -6.08 -22.23
N ARG A 383 2.71 -5.34 -23.31
CA ARG A 383 1.70 -5.62 -24.35
C ARG A 383 2.10 -6.78 -25.31
N ASP A 384 2.71 -7.83 -24.77
CA ASP A 384 3.12 -9.05 -25.48
C ASP A 384 2.26 -10.27 -25.12
N ASP A 385 1.23 -10.13 -24.27
CA ASP A 385 0.13 -11.08 -24.40
C ASP A 385 -0.44 -10.86 -25.80
N PRO A 386 -0.43 -11.88 -26.69
CA PRO A 386 -1.12 -11.76 -27.95
C PRO A 386 -2.53 -11.26 -27.62
N PRO A 387 -3.11 -10.34 -28.41
CA PRO A 387 -4.52 -10.06 -28.26
C PRO A 387 -5.20 -11.40 -28.46
N THR A 388 -5.56 -12.07 -27.36
CA THR A 388 -6.63 -13.02 -27.44
C THR A 388 -7.75 -12.15 -27.96
N GLN A 389 -8.16 -12.41 -29.19
CA GLN A 389 -9.32 -11.83 -29.84
C GLN A 389 -10.62 -12.17 -29.06
N ALA A 390 -10.52 -12.51 -27.77
CA ALA A 390 -11.60 -12.42 -26.82
C ALA A 390 -11.93 -10.93 -26.71
N GLU A 391 -13.04 -10.53 -27.31
CA GLU A 391 -13.61 -9.20 -27.12
C GLU A 391 -13.61 -8.88 -25.63
N GLU A 392 -12.99 -7.75 -25.23
CA GLU A 392 -13.05 -7.31 -23.83
C GLU A 392 -14.52 -7.28 -23.41
N PRO A 393 -14.89 -7.92 -22.27
CA PRO A 393 -16.26 -8.01 -21.86
C PRO A 393 -16.83 -6.62 -21.62
N ASP A 394 -18.14 -6.48 -21.82
CA ASP A 394 -18.81 -5.21 -21.50
C ASP A 394 -18.61 -4.86 -20.02
N MET A 395 -18.81 -5.87 -19.15
CA MET A 395 -18.37 -5.89 -17.77
C MET A 395 -18.27 -7.33 -17.26
N GLU A 396 -17.19 -7.64 -16.56
CA GLU A 396 -16.95 -8.93 -15.91
C GLU A 396 -16.30 -8.71 -14.53
N LEU A 397 -16.78 -9.46 -13.54
CA LEU A 397 -16.23 -9.55 -12.20
C LEU A 397 -15.78 -11.00 -11.93
N VAL A 398 -14.53 -11.19 -11.52
CA VAL A 398 -13.96 -12.53 -11.28
C VAL A 398 -13.27 -12.56 -9.92
N TRP A 399 -13.65 -13.53 -9.09
CA TRP A 399 -12.97 -13.83 -7.83
C TRP A 399 -11.74 -14.70 -8.06
N GLY A 400 -10.62 -14.24 -7.54
CA GLY A 400 -9.34 -14.94 -7.48
C GLY A 400 -9.05 -15.51 -6.09
N PRO A 401 -7.79 -15.91 -5.84
CA PRO A 401 -7.39 -16.51 -4.58
C PRO A 401 -7.37 -15.50 -3.43
N ASP A 402 -7.44 -16.04 -2.22
CA ASP A 402 -7.29 -15.27 -0.97
C ASP A 402 -5.82 -14.92 -0.74
N GLN A 403 -5.59 -13.74 -0.17
CA GLN A 403 -4.29 -13.26 0.25
C GLN A 403 -4.43 -12.49 1.57
N GLU A 404 -3.64 -12.83 2.59
CA GLU A 404 -3.53 -11.97 3.77
C GLU A 404 -2.84 -10.66 3.38
N LEU A 405 -3.38 -9.52 3.80
CA LEU A 405 -2.87 -8.20 3.44
C LEU A 405 -2.89 -7.25 4.65
N PRO A 406 -1.85 -6.40 4.81
CA PRO A 406 -1.73 -5.47 5.93
C PRO A 406 -2.51 -4.16 5.71
N THR A 407 -3.63 -4.22 4.97
CA THR A 407 -4.45 -3.06 4.60
C THR A 407 -5.89 -3.52 4.41
N ARG A 408 -6.88 -2.65 4.66
CA ARG A 408 -8.30 -3.02 4.53
C ARG A 408 -8.81 -3.02 3.09
N MET A 409 -8.18 -2.22 2.23
CA MET A 409 -8.54 -2.09 0.83
C MET A 409 -7.27 -1.84 0.00
N LEU A 410 -6.94 -2.78 -0.90
CA LEU A 410 -5.82 -2.68 -1.83
C LEU A 410 -6.34 -2.73 -3.26
N THR A 411 -5.95 -1.75 -4.06
CA THR A 411 -6.43 -1.62 -5.43
C THR A 411 -5.27 -1.46 -6.38
N PHE A 412 -5.29 -2.25 -7.45
CA PHE A 412 -4.37 -2.12 -8.57
C PHE A 412 -5.13 -1.75 -9.83
N VAL A 413 -4.76 -0.64 -10.45
CA VAL A 413 -5.24 -0.30 -11.80
C VAL A 413 -4.24 -0.83 -12.81
N HIS A 414 -4.66 -1.79 -13.64
CA HIS A 414 -3.80 -2.45 -14.63
C HIS A 414 -3.94 -1.84 -16.02
N ALA A 415 -5.12 -1.31 -16.37
CA ALA A 415 -5.37 -0.61 -17.63
C ALA A 415 -6.58 0.30 -17.49
N MET A 416 -6.62 1.40 -18.23
CA MET A 416 -7.78 2.30 -18.32
C MET A 416 -8.47 2.22 -19.70
N GLU A 417 -7.74 1.81 -20.74
CA GLU A 417 -8.22 1.72 -22.12
C GLU A 417 -7.68 0.46 -22.82
N PRO A 418 -8.44 -0.12 -23.79
CA PRO A 418 -9.82 0.23 -24.16
C PRO A 418 -10.88 -0.24 -23.14
N ALA A 419 -10.45 -1.00 -22.13
CA ALA A 419 -11.27 -1.43 -21.00
C ALA A 419 -10.55 -1.07 -19.69
N LEU A 420 -11.33 -0.68 -18.68
CA LEU A 420 -10.82 -0.54 -17.32
C LEU A 420 -10.56 -1.94 -16.76
N ARG A 421 -9.31 -2.21 -16.37
CA ARG A 421 -8.89 -3.44 -15.70
C ARG A 421 -8.35 -3.08 -14.32
N LEU A 422 -9.02 -3.56 -13.29
CA LEU A 422 -8.70 -3.25 -11.89
C LEU A 422 -8.80 -4.52 -11.06
N ALA A 423 -7.90 -4.68 -10.09
CA ALA A 423 -7.98 -5.71 -9.06
C ALA A 423 -8.17 -5.05 -7.70
N LEU A 424 -9.11 -5.56 -6.91
CA LEU A 424 -9.44 -5.12 -5.57
C LEU A 424 -9.26 -6.29 -4.61
N TRP A 425 -8.55 -6.07 -3.51
CA TRP A 425 -8.63 -6.89 -2.31
C TRP A 425 -9.27 -6.03 -1.23
N ALA A 426 -10.31 -6.56 -0.60
CA ALA A 426 -11.03 -5.87 0.45
C ALA A 426 -11.21 -6.79 1.64
N ASP A 427 -11.06 -6.22 2.84
CA ASP A 427 -11.28 -6.94 4.09
C ASP A 427 -12.74 -7.40 4.19
N PRO A 428 -13.02 -8.70 4.39
CA PRO A 428 -14.39 -9.22 4.49
C PRO A 428 -15.20 -8.63 5.65
N HIS A 429 -14.54 -8.05 6.66
CA HIS A 429 -15.15 -7.33 7.76
C HIS A 429 -15.47 -5.87 7.43
N VAL A 430 -15.04 -5.35 6.29
CA VAL A 430 -15.41 -4.02 5.76
C VAL A 430 -16.33 -4.16 4.56
N PHE A 431 -15.98 -5.05 3.63
CA PHE A 431 -16.77 -5.41 2.45
C PHE A 431 -16.94 -6.93 2.40
N ASP A 432 -18.15 -7.43 2.61
CA ASP A 432 -18.41 -8.82 2.21
C ASP A 432 -18.29 -8.95 0.67
N ARG A 433 -18.36 -10.19 0.15
CA ARG A 433 -18.21 -10.41 -1.30
C ARG A 433 -19.25 -9.65 -2.12
N HIS A 434 -20.48 -9.56 -1.64
CA HIS A 434 -21.53 -8.85 -2.34
C HIS A 434 -21.27 -7.34 -2.32
N GLU A 435 -20.93 -6.78 -1.15
CA GLU A 435 -20.58 -5.36 -1.01
C GLU A 435 -19.36 -4.97 -1.85
N ALA A 436 -18.38 -5.86 -2.01
CA ALA A 436 -17.21 -5.63 -2.86
C ALA A 436 -17.57 -5.58 -4.36
N GLU A 437 -18.46 -6.47 -4.82
CA GLU A 437 -19.00 -6.46 -6.18
C GLU A 437 -19.84 -5.21 -6.44
N GLU A 438 -20.72 -4.85 -5.50
CA GLU A 438 -21.52 -3.63 -5.56
C GLU A 438 -20.65 -2.38 -5.56
N PHE A 439 -19.55 -2.36 -4.80
CA PHE A 439 -18.61 -1.25 -4.80
C PHE A 439 -17.97 -1.04 -6.18
N LEU A 440 -17.49 -2.12 -6.83
CA LEU A 440 -16.90 -2.01 -8.16
C LEU A 440 -17.96 -1.69 -9.23
N MET A 441 -19.17 -2.21 -9.11
CA MET A 441 -20.30 -1.83 -9.96
C MET A 441 -20.65 -0.35 -9.81
N GLY A 442 -20.72 0.14 -8.56
CA GLY A 442 -20.98 1.53 -8.23
C GLY A 442 -19.93 2.47 -8.75
N LEU A 443 -18.66 2.06 -8.78
CA LEU A 443 -17.59 2.82 -9.46
C LEU A 443 -17.88 2.98 -10.95
N VAL A 444 -18.31 1.91 -11.64
CA VAL A 444 -18.64 1.99 -13.07
C VAL A 444 -19.83 2.91 -13.30
N LEU A 445 -20.90 2.78 -12.50
CA LEU A 445 -22.09 3.64 -12.58
C LEU A 445 -21.76 5.11 -12.30
N LEU A 446 -20.87 5.38 -11.33
CA LEU A 446 -20.39 6.73 -11.07
C LEU A 446 -19.65 7.30 -12.28
N LEU A 447 -18.76 6.53 -12.90
CA LEU A 447 -18.04 6.97 -14.10
C LEU A 447 -18.99 7.26 -15.27
N GLU A 448 -20.05 6.46 -15.45
CA GLU A 448 -21.07 6.71 -16.47
C GLU A 448 -21.88 7.97 -16.20
N ALA A 449 -22.32 8.17 -14.95
CA ALA A 449 -23.05 9.37 -14.57
C ALA A 449 -22.18 10.62 -14.76
N VAL A 450 -20.91 10.55 -14.32
CA VAL A 450 -19.91 11.61 -14.51
C VAL A 450 -19.55 11.79 -15.98
N ALA A 451 -19.74 10.81 -16.87
CA ALA A 451 -19.54 11.00 -18.30
C ALA A 451 -20.62 11.88 -18.93
N VAL A 452 -21.81 11.93 -18.35
CA VAL A 452 -22.98 12.63 -18.88
C VAL A 452 -23.14 14.01 -18.24
N ASP A 453 -23.02 14.12 -16.91
CA ASP A 453 -23.29 15.37 -16.18
C ASP A 453 -22.45 15.47 -14.88
N ASP A 454 -22.50 16.62 -14.22
CA ASP A 454 -21.93 16.81 -12.88
C ASP A 454 -22.85 16.18 -11.81
N VAL A 455 -22.36 15.14 -11.13
CA VAL A 455 -23.16 14.33 -10.21
C VAL A 455 -23.30 15.00 -8.84
N PRO A 456 -24.51 15.28 -8.34
CA PRO A 456 -24.69 15.76 -6.97
C PRO A 456 -24.22 14.72 -5.94
N LEU A 457 -23.38 15.10 -4.97
CA LEU A 457 -22.85 14.13 -4.00
C LEU A 457 -23.96 13.54 -3.10
N LYS A 458 -25.05 14.29 -2.89
CA LYS A 458 -26.22 13.82 -2.12
C LYS A 458 -26.98 12.67 -2.79
N SER A 459 -26.80 12.45 -4.10
CA SER A 459 -27.44 11.36 -4.85
C SER A 459 -26.48 10.18 -5.10
N LEU A 460 -25.31 10.12 -4.44
CA LEU A 460 -24.33 9.06 -4.68
C LEU A 460 -24.91 7.66 -4.45
N THR A 461 -25.68 7.44 -3.38
CA THR A 461 -26.33 6.14 -3.15
C THR A 461 -27.30 5.79 -4.28
N ASP A 462 -28.12 6.73 -4.72
CA ASP A 462 -29.10 6.49 -5.79
C ASP A 462 -28.43 6.22 -7.14
N VAL A 463 -27.29 6.88 -7.40
CA VAL A 463 -26.52 6.73 -8.66
C VAL A 463 -25.70 5.44 -8.67
N THR A 464 -25.06 5.11 -7.56
CA THR A 464 -24.04 4.05 -7.50
C THR A 464 -24.56 2.74 -6.92
N GLY A 465 -25.68 2.77 -6.21
CA GLY A 465 -26.17 1.64 -5.40
C GLY A 465 -25.35 1.40 -4.13
N VAL A 466 -24.25 2.13 -3.89
CA VAL A 466 -23.36 1.92 -2.74
C VAL A 466 -23.86 2.79 -1.57
N PRO A 467 -24.38 2.19 -0.48
CA PRO A 467 -24.78 2.95 0.70
C PRO A 467 -23.57 3.34 1.55
N PRO A 468 -23.66 4.43 2.34
CA PRO A 468 -22.72 4.65 3.43
C PRO A 468 -22.90 3.57 4.51
N VAL A 469 -21.82 3.25 5.22
CA VAL A 469 -21.88 2.37 6.40
C VAL A 469 -22.91 2.89 7.41
N GLN A 470 -23.72 1.97 7.92
CA GLN A 470 -24.70 2.27 8.97
C GLN A 470 -24.03 2.26 10.33
N ARG A 471 -24.25 3.32 11.10
CA ARG A 471 -23.82 3.46 12.50
C ARG A 471 -25.03 3.87 13.32
N ASP A 472 -25.18 3.29 14.51
CA ASP A 472 -26.24 3.70 15.43
C ASP A 472 -25.95 5.08 16.05
N ALA A 473 -26.91 5.59 16.83
CA ALA A 473 -26.83 6.92 17.44
C ALA A 473 -25.69 7.10 18.46
N ASN A 474 -25.04 6.01 18.90
CA ASN A 474 -23.94 6.06 19.88
C ASN A 474 -22.57 6.30 19.21
N TRP A 475 -22.48 6.23 17.88
CA TRP A 475 -21.26 6.56 17.15
C TRP A 475 -21.14 8.06 16.92
N LEU A 476 -19.92 8.57 17.06
CA LEU A 476 -19.63 9.99 16.92
C LEU A 476 -18.51 10.22 15.92
N HIS A 477 -18.57 11.34 15.20
CA HIS A 477 -17.47 11.78 14.35
C HIS A 477 -16.70 12.90 15.06
N ILE A 478 -15.52 12.58 15.58
CA ILE A 478 -14.69 13.45 16.41
C ILE A 478 -13.28 13.47 15.84
N ASP A 479 -12.74 14.68 15.63
CA ASP A 479 -11.40 14.88 15.08
C ASP A 479 -11.16 14.09 13.78
N GLY A 480 -12.15 14.04 12.88
CA GLY A 480 -12.05 13.29 11.62
C GLY A 480 -12.14 11.76 11.75
N CYS A 481 -12.36 11.23 12.96
CA CYS A 481 -12.48 9.80 13.23
C CYS A 481 -13.91 9.44 13.63
N TRP A 482 -14.39 8.29 13.15
CA TRP A 482 -15.59 7.68 13.69
C TRP A 482 -15.23 6.87 14.93
N VAL A 483 -15.86 7.19 16.07
CA VAL A 483 -15.52 6.62 17.38
C VAL A 483 -16.75 6.07 18.09
N SER A 484 -16.51 5.08 18.95
CA SER A 484 -17.52 4.53 19.86
C SER A 484 -17.13 4.84 21.31
N PRO A 485 -17.86 5.71 22.03
CA PRO A 485 -17.61 6.00 23.44
C PRO A 485 -17.61 4.75 24.33
N GLU A 486 -18.48 3.77 24.01
CA GLU A 486 -18.51 2.48 24.70
C GLU A 486 -17.21 1.68 24.47
N ALA A 487 -16.72 1.63 23.23
CA ALA A 487 -15.47 0.96 22.90
C ALA A 487 -14.26 1.63 23.57
N ILE A 488 -14.26 2.97 23.66
CA ILE A 488 -13.23 3.74 24.39
C ILE A 488 -13.31 3.40 25.88
N ALA A 489 -14.51 3.42 26.48
CA ALA A 489 -14.69 3.09 27.89
C ALA A 489 -14.25 1.64 28.19
N ALA A 490 -14.56 0.69 27.31
CA ALA A 490 -14.12 -0.69 27.44
C ALA A 490 -12.59 -0.82 27.33
N ALA A 491 -11.94 -0.08 26.43
CA ALA A 491 -10.48 -0.06 26.30
C ALA A 491 -9.82 0.52 27.55
N LEU A 492 -10.36 1.63 28.09
CA LEU A 492 -9.89 2.23 29.34
C LEU A 492 -10.07 1.27 30.52
N ARG A 493 -11.20 0.55 30.59
CA ARG A 493 -11.44 -0.41 31.66
C ARG A 493 -10.43 -1.56 31.67
N ALA A 494 -9.98 -1.97 30.49
CA ALA A 494 -8.98 -3.02 30.35
C ALA A 494 -7.58 -2.59 30.83
N VAL A 495 -7.26 -1.30 30.80
CA VAL A 495 -5.90 -0.80 31.13
C VAL A 495 -5.79 -0.07 32.47
N ALA A 496 -6.91 0.45 33.01
CA ALA A 496 -6.90 1.33 34.18
C ALA A 496 -8.00 1.04 35.22
N GLY A 497 -8.81 0.00 35.07
CA GLY A 497 -9.83 -0.38 36.06
C GLY A 497 -11.20 0.24 35.79
N THR A 498 -11.88 0.84 36.76
CA THR A 498 -13.23 1.40 36.50
C THR A 498 -13.13 2.74 35.79
N ALA A 499 -13.68 2.82 34.58
CA ALA A 499 -13.67 4.03 33.76
C ALA A 499 -15.02 4.30 33.09
N HIS A 500 -15.34 5.59 32.94
CA HIS A 500 -16.50 6.14 32.23
C HIS A 500 -16.05 7.18 31.21
N VAL A 501 -16.74 7.26 30.08
CA VAL A 501 -16.42 8.20 29.00
C VAL A 501 -17.62 9.10 28.76
N ALA A 502 -17.36 10.40 28.80
CA ALA A 502 -18.29 11.44 28.40
C ALA A 502 -17.77 12.14 27.14
N VAL A 503 -18.68 12.69 26.35
CA VAL A 503 -18.34 13.51 25.20
C VAL A 503 -19.00 14.86 25.36
N GLU A 504 -18.21 15.92 25.32
CA GLU A 504 -18.67 17.30 25.45
C GLU A 504 -18.51 18.06 24.14
N PRO A 505 -19.42 18.98 23.79
CA PRO A 505 -19.17 19.90 22.69
C PRO A 505 -18.01 20.84 23.02
N ALA A 506 -16.98 20.96 22.16
CA ALA A 506 -15.97 21.99 22.34
C ALA A 506 -16.59 23.38 22.07
N GLY A 507 -16.73 24.16 23.13
CA GLY A 507 -17.11 25.58 23.06
C GLY A 507 -18.62 25.86 22.96
N PRO A 508 -19.02 27.16 22.97
CA PRO A 508 -20.43 27.56 22.99
C PRO A 508 -21.20 27.10 21.74
N GLN A 509 -22.44 26.66 21.96
CA GLN A 509 -23.32 26.00 20.99
C GLN A 509 -23.55 26.83 19.71
N GLY A 510 -23.42 26.23 18.52
CA GLY A 510 -23.99 26.80 17.29
C GLY A 510 -23.18 26.76 15.98
N VAL A 511 -22.08 26.01 15.86
CA VAL A 511 -21.33 25.90 14.58
C VAL A 511 -21.28 24.44 14.10
N PRO A 512 -21.72 24.13 12.86
CA PRO A 512 -21.52 22.80 12.26
C PRO A 512 -20.02 22.48 12.16
N GLY A 513 -19.60 21.36 12.76
CA GLY A 513 -18.18 20.99 12.91
C GLY A 513 -17.62 21.16 14.33
N SER A 514 -18.48 21.19 15.36
CA SER A 514 -18.03 21.22 16.76
C SER A 514 -17.12 20.01 17.05
N LYS A 515 -15.87 20.27 17.45
CA LYS A 515 -14.97 19.23 17.93
C LYS A 515 -15.57 18.67 19.22
N GLY A 516 -16.13 17.47 19.23
CA GLY A 516 -16.49 16.84 20.50
C GLY A 516 -15.21 16.55 21.27
N GLU A 517 -15.09 16.97 22.53
CA GLU A 517 -13.99 16.54 23.40
C GLU A 517 -14.41 15.28 24.15
N ILE A 518 -13.57 14.24 24.03
CA ILE A 518 -13.73 12.98 24.76
C ILE A 518 -13.07 13.17 26.13
N ILE A 519 -13.87 13.08 27.19
CA ILE A 519 -13.40 13.15 28.58
C ILE A 519 -13.56 11.77 29.20
N ALA A 520 -12.48 11.22 29.73
CA ALA A 520 -12.51 9.97 30.49
C ALA A 520 -12.39 10.24 31.98
N PHE A 521 -13.35 9.72 32.74
CA PHE A 521 -13.27 9.63 34.18
C PHE A 521 -12.76 8.24 34.55
N VAL A 522 -11.69 8.17 35.35
CA VAL A 522 -11.03 6.92 35.72
C VAL A 522 -10.88 6.86 37.23
N ALA A 523 -11.40 5.81 37.84
CA ALA A 523 -11.24 5.60 39.28
C ALA A 523 -9.87 4.96 39.58
N SER A 524 -9.11 5.57 40.48
CA SER A 524 -7.78 5.08 40.91
C SER A 524 -7.85 3.71 41.59
N GLY A 525 -8.96 3.38 42.24
CA GLY A 525 -9.10 2.14 43.01
C GLY A 525 -8.08 2.00 44.14
N GLY A 526 -7.49 3.13 44.58
CA GLY A 526 -6.42 3.15 45.58
C GLY A 526 -5.00 3.03 45.02
N ASP A 527 -4.78 3.02 43.70
CA ASP A 527 -3.44 3.16 43.11
C ASP A 527 -3.00 4.64 43.17
N PRO A 528 -2.07 5.03 44.07
CA PRO A 528 -1.62 6.41 44.20
C PRO A 528 -0.77 6.86 43.00
N MET A 529 -0.31 5.92 42.18
CA MET A 529 0.54 6.20 41.03
C MET A 529 -0.30 6.40 39.76
N LEU A 530 -1.62 6.23 39.76
CA LEU A 530 -2.42 6.34 38.54
C LEU A 530 -2.54 7.82 38.10
N THR A 531 -1.92 8.16 36.96
CA THR A 531 -1.95 9.50 36.35
C THR A 531 -2.55 9.46 34.94
N PRO A 532 -3.02 10.60 34.39
CA PRO A 532 -3.41 10.72 32.99
C PRO A 532 -2.36 10.15 32.02
N GLU A 533 -1.08 10.39 32.27
CA GLU A 533 0.03 9.95 31.43
C GLU A 533 0.16 8.43 31.44
N ARG A 534 0.06 7.79 32.61
CA ARG A 534 0.11 6.33 32.71
C ARG A 534 -1.11 5.68 32.06
N VAL A 535 -2.30 6.25 32.23
CA VAL A 535 -3.52 5.75 31.56
C VAL A 535 -3.42 5.90 30.05
N HIS A 536 -2.99 7.06 29.56
CA HIS A 536 -2.82 7.31 28.14
C HIS A 536 -1.75 6.40 27.53
N ALA A 537 -0.58 6.30 28.16
CA ALA A 537 0.48 5.40 27.72
C ALA A 537 0.03 3.94 27.74
N ALA A 538 -0.68 3.49 28.78
CA ALA A 538 -1.23 2.14 28.85
C ALA A 538 -2.26 1.88 27.75
N LEU A 539 -3.14 2.84 27.46
CA LEU A 539 -4.11 2.75 26.36
C LEU A 539 -3.41 2.68 24.99
N MET A 540 -2.39 3.51 24.75
CA MET A 540 -1.63 3.50 23.49
C MET A 540 -0.73 2.27 23.34
N ASN A 541 -0.28 1.67 24.44
CA ASN A 541 0.53 0.44 24.46
C ASN A 541 -0.32 -0.82 24.38
N ALA A 542 -1.54 -0.80 24.93
CA ALA A 542 -2.52 -1.85 24.77
C ALA A 542 -2.88 -1.90 23.29
N ARG A 543 -2.28 -2.83 22.56
CA ARG A 543 -2.56 -3.01 21.14
C ARG A 543 -3.90 -3.70 20.95
N PRO A 544 -4.94 -2.94 20.61
CA PRO A 544 -5.72 -3.37 19.47
C PRO A 544 -5.84 -2.25 18.45
N ALA A 545 -5.58 -2.59 17.18
CA ALA A 545 -5.94 -1.76 16.03
C ALA A 545 -7.48 -1.73 15.92
N ARG A 546 -8.12 -0.98 16.82
CA ARG A 546 -9.56 -0.72 16.84
C ARG A 546 -9.80 0.67 16.27
N PRO A 547 -10.21 0.77 15.00
CA PRO A 547 -10.39 2.07 14.34
C PRO A 547 -11.45 2.95 15.04
N GLU A 548 -12.31 2.36 15.87
CA GLU A 548 -13.33 3.05 16.66
C GLU A 548 -12.86 3.59 18.03
N VAL A 549 -11.61 3.31 18.43
CA VAL A 549 -11.04 3.79 19.69
C VAL A 549 -10.13 5.00 19.43
N LEU A 550 -10.54 6.14 19.96
CA LEU A 550 -9.73 7.36 20.07
C LEU A 550 -9.47 7.63 21.55
N ALA A 551 -8.21 7.78 21.92
CA ALA A 551 -7.83 8.08 23.29
C ALA A 551 -8.45 9.42 23.71
N PRO A 552 -8.99 9.50 24.94
CA PRO A 552 -9.57 10.73 25.47
C PRO A 552 -8.68 11.95 25.26
N HIS A 553 -9.31 13.09 25.01
CA HIS A 553 -8.64 14.39 24.95
C HIS A 553 -8.25 14.85 26.35
N TRP A 554 -9.06 14.49 27.35
CA TRP A 554 -8.85 14.79 28.76
C TRP A 554 -9.15 13.58 29.65
N TYR A 555 -8.33 13.38 30.69
CA TYR A 555 -8.50 12.34 31.69
C TYR A 555 -8.69 12.98 33.05
N VAL A 556 -9.69 12.52 33.81
CA VAL A 556 -10.00 12.95 35.17
C VAL A 556 -9.87 11.73 36.09
N ILE A 557 -8.89 11.75 36.99
CA ILE A 557 -8.65 10.66 37.93
C ILE A 557 -9.38 10.96 39.23
N VAL A 558 -10.22 10.03 39.68
CA VAL A 558 -11.01 10.13 40.92
C VAL A 558 -10.66 8.99 41.89
N PRO A 559 -10.93 9.11 43.20
CA PRO A 559 -10.57 8.06 44.17
C PRO A 559 -11.29 6.73 43.91
N THR A 560 -12.62 6.78 43.80
CA THR A 560 -13.51 5.61 43.68
C THR A 560 -14.61 5.91 42.66
N PRO A 561 -15.18 4.90 41.99
CA PRO A 561 -16.29 5.11 41.08
C PRO A 561 -17.56 5.56 41.83
N PRO A 562 -18.49 6.30 41.20
CA PRO A 562 -19.76 6.65 41.80
C PRO A 562 -20.67 5.43 41.89
N SER A 563 -21.74 5.51 42.70
CA SER A 563 -22.77 4.46 42.80
C SER A 563 -23.52 4.20 41.49
N THR A 564 -23.53 5.18 40.59
CA THR A 564 -24.13 5.11 39.24
C THR A 564 -23.06 5.36 38.17
N PRO A 565 -22.21 4.35 37.84
CA PRO A 565 -21.07 4.54 36.93
C PRO A 565 -21.42 4.95 35.50
N GLY A 566 -22.68 4.79 35.06
CA GLY A 566 -23.14 5.25 33.74
C GLY A 566 -23.62 6.71 33.70
N ASP A 567 -23.74 7.38 34.85
CA ASP A 567 -24.17 8.78 34.93
C ASP A 567 -22.95 9.72 34.97
N THR A 568 -22.73 10.46 33.88
CA THR A 568 -21.64 11.45 33.78
C THR A 568 -21.67 12.47 34.92
N ASP A 569 -22.84 12.94 35.35
CA ASP A 569 -22.93 13.95 36.41
C ASP A 569 -22.53 13.38 37.78
N ALA A 570 -22.72 12.07 37.98
CA ALA A 570 -22.24 11.39 39.18
C ALA A 570 -20.71 11.39 39.26
N TRP A 571 -20.02 11.22 38.12
CA TRP A 571 -18.55 11.33 38.08
C TRP A 571 -18.06 12.75 38.32
N ARG A 572 -18.72 13.76 37.75
CA ARG A 572 -18.35 15.19 37.94
C ARG A 572 -18.41 15.67 39.40
N ARG A 573 -19.27 15.05 40.21
CA ARG A 573 -19.43 15.40 41.64
C ARG A 573 -18.34 14.84 42.53
N LEU A 574 -17.50 13.94 42.03
CA LEU A 574 -16.41 13.33 42.80
C LEU A 574 -15.20 14.27 42.90
N PRO A 575 -14.41 14.18 43.99
CA PRO A 575 -13.17 14.92 44.08
C PRO A 575 -12.16 14.44 43.02
N VAL A 576 -11.51 15.37 42.34
CA VAL A 576 -10.47 15.09 41.36
C VAL A 576 -9.13 14.94 42.08
N LEU A 577 -8.45 13.81 41.88
CA LEU A 577 -7.09 13.58 42.36
C LEU A 577 -6.06 14.27 41.47
N THR A 578 -6.19 14.08 40.16
CA THR A 578 -5.37 14.70 39.13
C THR A 578 -6.11 14.63 37.80
N GLU A 579 -5.81 15.54 36.89
CA GLU A 579 -6.38 15.54 35.55
C GLU A 579 -5.40 16.12 34.53
N GLY A 580 -5.60 15.81 33.25
CA GLY A 580 -4.73 16.27 32.19
C GLY A 580 -4.98 15.58 30.86
N ASN A 581 -4.25 16.01 29.83
CA ASN A 581 -4.34 15.42 28.50
C ASN A 581 -3.60 14.07 28.36
N GLY A 582 -2.82 13.67 29.38
CA GLY A 582 -2.03 12.44 29.41
C GLY A 582 -0.88 12.35 28.40
N ARG A 583 -0.57 13.44 27.68
CA ARG A 583 0.39 13.48 26.56
C ARG A 583 1.69 14.21 26.91
N ASN A 584 1.75 14.89 28.04
CA ASN A 584 2.95 15.57 28.51
C ASN A 584 3.84 14.60 29.29
N THR A 585 4.91 14.09 28.67
CA THR A 585 5.81 13.10 29.27
C THR A 585 6.93 13.68 30.13
N ALA A 586 6.84 14.95 30.56
CA ALA A 586 7.93 15.59 31.30
C ALA A 586 8.28 14.88 32.64
N ASP A 587 7.37 14.08 33.20
CA ASP A 587 7.55 13.41 34.49
C ASP A 587 7.37 11.87 34.45
N ALA A 588 7.43 11.24 33.27
CA ALA A 588 7.28 9.78 33.14
C ALA A 588 8.55 9.11 32.60
N THR A 589 9.61 9.11 33.39
CA THR A 589 10.80 8.24 33.24
C THR A 589 10.98 7.39 34.48
#